data_AF-A0A382J731-F1
#
_entry.id   AF-A0A382J731-F1
#
_cell.length_a   1.000
_cell.length_b   1.000
_cell.length_c   1.000
_cell.angle_alpha   90.00
_cell.angle_beta   90.00
_cell.angle_gamma   90.00
#
_symmetry.space_group_name_H-M   'P 1'
#
loop_
_entity.id
_entity.type
_entity.pdbx_description
1 polymer ?
#
loop_
_entity_poly.entity_id
_entity_poly.type
_entity_poly.pdbx_seq_one_letter_code
_entity_poly.pdbx_strand_id
1 'polypeptide(L)' 'VAVVDIAGFVADLKDHAADHGFHVHDERHFVETYSMHQAFEVDLHPEAACGGPLDLRLSLDIEVRTLLAFEDEVMSIP' A
#
# COMPACT_ATOMS: atom_id res chain seq x y z
N VAL A 1 0.89 6.76 17.97
CA VAL A 1 -0.06 6.74 16.85
C VAL A 1 0.72 7.25 15.65
N ALA A 2 0.72 6.52 14.53
CA ALA A 2 1.35 7.02 13.32
C ALA A 2 0.57 8.24 12.83
N VAL A 3 1.26 9.29 12.38
CA VAL A 3 0.59 10.47 11.82
C VAL A 3 0.01 10.14 10.45
N VAL A 4 0.68 9.23 9.72
CA VAL A 4 0.22 8.72 8.43
C VAL A 4 0.04 7.20 8.53
N ASP A 5 -1.19 6.74 8.42
CA ASP A 5 -1.52 5.32 8.42
C ASP A 5 -1.45 4.73 6.99
N ILE A 6 -0.27 4.28 6.61
CA ILE A 6 -0.05 3.63 5.32
C ILE A 6 -0.79 2.28 5.22
N ALA A 7 -0.79 1.50 6.30
CA ALA A 7 -1.42 0.18 6.28
C ALA A 7 -2.94 0.31 6.12
N GLY A 8 -3.55 1.27 6.80
CA GLY A 8 -4.95 1.65 6.61
C GLY A 8 -5.23 2.12 5.18
N PHE A 9 -4.38 2.99 4.62
CA PHE A 9 -4.54 3.44 3.23
C PHE A 9 -4.49 2.27 2.22
N VAL A 10 -3.57 1.31 2.38
CA VAL A 10 -3.49 0.13 1.51
C VAL A 10 -4.73 -0.77 1.67
N ALA A 11 -5.22 -0.93 2.90
CA ALA A 11 -6.46 -1.67 3.15
C ALA A 11 -7.67 -1.00 2.48
N ASP A 12 -7.84 0.31 2.65
CA ASP A 12 -8.92 1.09 2.04
C ASP A 12 -8.86 1.03 0.49
N LEU A 13 -7.65 1.08 -0.07
CA LEU A 13 -7.46 0.97 -1.52
C LEU A 13 -7.90 -0.40 -2.06
N LYS A 14 -7.63 -1.47 -1.31
CA LYS A 14 -8.07 -2.82 -1.66
C LYS A 14 -9.59 -2.96 -1.56
N ASP A 15 -10.19 -2.42 -0.51
CA ASP A 15 -11.65 -2.42 -0.33
C ASP A 15 -12.32 -1.64 -1.46
N HIS A 16 -11.77 -0.49 -1.85
CA HIS A 16 -12.23 0.27 -3.00
C HIS A 16 -12.11 -0.54 -4.31
N ALA A 17 -11.00 -1.23 -4.53
CA ALA A 17 -10.84 -2.09 -5.70
C ALA A 17 -11.90 -3.21 -5.72
N ALA A 18 -12.18 -3.81 -4.55
CA ALA A 18 -13.21 -4.83 -4.40
C ALA A 18 -14.62 -4.30 -4.74
N ASP A 19 -14.97 -3.11 -4.25
CA ASP A 19 -16.24 -2.45 -4.56
C ASP A 19 -16.42 -2.16 -6.06
N HIS A 20 -15.32 -2.02 -6.80
CA HIS A 20 -15.30 -1.81 -8.24
C HIS A 20 -15.20 -3.11 -9.06
N GLY A 21 -15.35 -4.28 -8.44
CA GLY A 21 -15.36 -5.57 -9.12
C GLY A 21 -13.96 -6.10 -9.47
N PHE A 22 -12.92 -5.67 -8.76
CA PHE A 22 -11.60 -6.29 -8.79
C PHE A 22 -11.45 -7.27 -7.62
N HIS A 23 -10.79 -8.39 -7.85
CA HIS A 23 -10.41 -9.32 -6.80
C HIS A 23 -8.91 -9.18 -6.51
N VAL A 24 -8.54 -9.20 -5.23
CA VAL A 24 -7.15 -9.27 -4.79
C VAL A 24 -6.65 -10.69 -4.98
N HIS A 25 -5.65 -10.85 -5.84
CA HIS A 25 -5.04 -12.14 -6.13
C HIS A 25 -3.86 -12.44 -5.22
N ASP A 26 -2.96 -11.46 -5.06
CA ASP A 26 -1.79 -11.57 -4.18
C ASP A 26 -1.45 -10.21 -3.57
N GLU A 27 -0.80 -10.24 -2.41
CA GLU A 27 -0.28 -9.05 -1.73
C GLU A 27 1.12 -9.33 -1.20
N ARG A 28 2.03 -8.38 -1.45
CA ARG A 28 3.40 -8.44 -0.97
C ARG A 28 3.74 -7.13 -0.27
N HIS A 29 4.32 -7.23 0.92
CA HIS A 29 4.87 -6.10 1.65
C HIS A 29 6.36 -6.34 1.88
N PHE A 30 7.19 -5.49 1.29
CA PHE A 30 8.64 -5.51 1.40
C PHE A 30 9.10 -4.45 2.38
N VAL A 31 9.97 -4.84 3.30
CA VAL A 31 10.60 -3.93 4.27
C VAL A 31 12.11 -4.11 4.18
N GLU A 32 12.80 -3.07 3.71
CA GLU A 32 14.25 -3.06 3.63
C GLU A 32 14.85 -2.32 4.83
N THR A 33 15.54 -3.05 5.71
CA THR A 33 16.07 -2.50 6.95
C THR A 33 17.24 -1.53 6.75
N TYR A 34 18.06 -1.73 5.72
CA TYR A 34 19.26 -0.91 5.50
C TYR A 34 18.93 0.41 4.78
N SER A 35 18.15 0.35 3.70
CA SER A 35 17.71 1.51 2.93
C SER A 35 16.55 2.26 3.59
N MET A 36 15.88 1.66 4.59
CA MET A 36 14.64 2.18 5.17
C MET A 36 13.59 2.44 4.08
N HIS A 37 13.49 1.51 3.15
CA HIS A 37 12.53 1.53 2.07
C HIS A 37 11.43 0.50 2.36
N GLN A 38 10.18 0.87 2.11
CA GLN A 38 9.05 -0.03 2.19
C GLN A 38 8.30 -0.02 0.86
N ALA A 39 7.86 -1.17 0.40
CA ALA A 39 7.06 -1.29 -0.80
C ALA A 39 5.87 -2.22 -0.57
N PHE A 40 4.68 -1.78 -0.98
CA PHE A 40 3.48 -2.60 -1.04
C PHE A 40 3.16 -2.89 -2.49
N GLU A 41 2.96 -4.17 -2.82
CA GLU A 41 2.47 -4.59 -4.12
C GLU A 41 1.16 -5.35 -3.93
N VAL A 42 0.14 -4.96 -4.67
CA VAL A 42 -1.16 -5.64 -4.70
C VAL A 42 -1.44 -6.04 -6.15
N ASP A 43 -1.56 -7.34 -6.37
CA ASP A 43 -1.97 -7.89 -7.65
C ASP A 43 -3.50 -8.04 -7.64
N LEU A 44 -4.16 -7.40 -8.59
CA LEU A 44 -5.60 -7.33 -8.76
C LEU A 44 -6.00 -7.86 -10.12
N HIS A 45 -7.20 -8.44 -10.24
CA HIS A 45 -7.78 -8.69 -11.56
C HIS A 45 -9.29 -8.42 -11.55
N PRO A 46 -9.89 -8.02 -12.68
CA PRO A 46 -11.34 -7.93 -12.77
C PRO A 46 -11.99 -9.28 -12.43
N GLU A 47 -13.16 -9.27 -11.80
CA GLU A 47 -13.93 -10.48 -11.49
C GLU A 47 -14.18 -11.33 -12.75
N ALA A 48 -14.48 -10.67 -13.87
CA ALA A 48 -14.69 -11.32 -15.18
C ALA A 48 -13.45 -12.06 -15.73
N ALA A 49 -12.26 -11.77 -15.19
CA ALA A 49 -10.99 -12.37 -15.56
C ALA A 49 -10.41 -13.26 -14.44
N CYS A 50 -11.21 -13.61 -13.42
CA CYS A 50 -10.76 -14.44 -12.30
C CYS A 50 -10.24 -15.80 -12.79
N GLY A 51 -8.96 -16.08 -12.53
CA GLY A 51 -8.25 -17.28 -13.02
C GLY A 51 -7.72 -17.18 -14.46
N GLY A 52 -7.81 -16.00 -15.08
CA GLY A 52 -7.20 -15.67 -16.37
C GLY A 52 -5.83 -14.97 -16.23
N PRO A 53 -5.13 -14.70 -17.34
CA PRO A 53 -3.78 -14.13 -17.33
C PRO A 53 -3.73 -12.61 -17.14
N LEU A 54 -4.85 -11.96 -16.79
CA LEU A 54 -4.94 -10.51 -16.71
C LEU A 54 -4.78 -10.06 -15.26
N ASP A 55 -3.58 -9.58 -14.91
CA ASP A 55 -3.30 -8.96 -13.62
C ASP A 55 -2.98 -7.47 -13.80
N LEU A 56 -3.62 -6.64 -12.98
CA LEU A 56 -3.28 -5.26 -12.71
C LEU A 56 -2.45 -5.23 -11.42
N ARG A 57 -1.20 -4.76 -11.50
CA ARG A 57 -0.34 -4.59 -10.33
C ARG A 57 -0.36 -3.15 -9.86
N LEU A 58 -0.78 -2.92 -8.62
CA LEU A 58 -0.57 -1.66 -7.92
C LEU A 58 0.68 -1.78 -7.07
N SER A 59 1.60 -0.82 -7.20
CA SER A 59 2.79 -0.71 -6.35
C SER A 59 2.81 0.64 -5.64
N LEU A 60 3.10 0.62 -4.35
CA LEU A 60 3.29 1.79 -3.51
C LEU A 60 4.68 1.71 -2.87
N ASP A 61 5.59 2.55 -3.34
CA ASP A 61 6.95 2.70 -2.80
C ASP A 61 6.99 3.86 -1.81
N ILE A 62 7.63 3.62 -0.66
CA ILE A 62 7.58 4.51 0.50
C ILE A 62 8.99 4.73 1.03
N GLU A 63 9.43 5.98 0.97
CA GLU A 63 10.62 6.42 1.68
C GLU A 63 10.31 6.63 3.17
N VAL A 64 10.67 5.65 4.01
CA VAL A 64 10.33 5.66 5.43
C VAL A 64 10.99 6.83 6.17
N ARG A 65 12.16 7.27 5.72
CA ARG A 65 12.86 8.42 6.34
C ARG A 65 12.04 9.71 6.22
N THR A 66 11.40 9.92 5.06
CA THR A 66 10.58 11.11 4.82
C THR A 66 9.30 11.07 5.64
N LEU A 67 8.68 9.89 5.79
CA LEU A 67 7.55 9.72 6.70
C LEU A 67 7.93 10.05 8.14
N LEU A 68 9.00 9.47 8.67
CA LEU A 68 9.44 9.72 10.04
C LEU A 68 9.76 11.19 10.30
N ALA A 69 10.46 11.85 9.36
CA ALA A 69 10.75 13.28 9.48
C ALA A 69 9.48 14.13 9.50
N PHE A 70 8.47 13.76 8.70
CA PHE A 70 7.17 14.41 8.74
C PHE A 70 6.45 14.19 10.08
N GLU A 71 6.48 12.96 10.62
CA GLU A 71 5.89 12.66 11.93
C GLU A 71 6.52 13.52 13.03
N ASP A 72 7.85 13.64 13.04
CA ASP A 72 8.58 14.47 14.00
C ASP A 72 8.14 15.95 13.95
N GLU A 73 8.02 16.52 12.74
CA GLU A 73 7.59 17.90 12.56
C GLU A 73 6.14 18.11 13.03
N VAL A 74 5.21 17.21 12.68
CA VAL A 74 3.80 17.31 13.10
C VAL A 74 3.68 17.21 14.61
N MET A 75 4.43 16.31 15.25
CA MET A 75 4.42 16.14 16.70
C MET A 75 5.06 17.31 17.45
N SER A 76 5.80 18.18 16.76
CA SER A 76 6.40 19.40 17.33
C SER A 76 5.45 20.61 17.34
N ILE A 77 4.31 20.53 16.65
CA ILE A 77 3.31 21.59 16.58
C ILE A 77 2.57 21.67 17.94
N PRO A 78 2.48 22.87 18.57
CA PRO A 78 1.83 23.06 19.87
C PRO A 78 0.32 22.78 19.89
#